data_AF-A0A4U8JP38-F1
#
_entry.id   AF-A0A4U8JP38-F1
#
_cell.length_a   1.000
_cell.length_b   1.000
_cell.length_c   1.000
_cell.angle_alpha   90.00
_cell.angle_beta   90.00
_cell.angle_gamma   90.00
#
_symmetry.space_group_name_H-M   'P 1'
#
loop_
_entity.id
_entity.type
_entity.pdbx_description
1 polymer ?
#
loop_
_entity_poly.entity_id
_entity_poly.type
_entity_poly.pdbx_seq_one_letter_code
_entity_poly.pdbx_strand_id
1 'polypeptide(L)'
;MSFDSLGLNPDILRAIAEQGYREPTPIQQQAIPAVLEGRDLMASAQTGTGKTAGFTLPLLQHLITHQPHAKGRRPVRALILTPTRELAAQIGENVRDYSKYLNIRSLVVFGGVSINPQMMKLRGGVDVLVATPGRLLDLEHQNAVKLDQIEILVLDEADRMLDMGFIHDIRRVLAKLPAKRQNLLFSATFSDDIKALAEKLLRNPLEIEVARRNTASEQVTQHVHFVDKKRKRELLSQMIGQGNWQQVLVFTRTKHGANHLAEQLNKDGIRSAAIHGNKSQGARTRALADFKSGDIRVLVATDIAARGLDIEELPHVVNYELPNVPEDYVHRIGRTGRAAATGEALSLVCVDEHKLLRDIEKLLKKEIPRITTPGYEPDPSIKAEPIQNGRQQRGGGGRDRGQNQGGAGRSQQPRRQDCGAAKAKPKPRTGEGKPAGDKARPPRRPRRITPAQ
;
A
#
# COMPACT_ATOMS: atom_id res chain seq x y z
N MET A 1 -21.02 -24.31 -4.58
CA MET A 1 -21.37 -24.03 -3.17
C MET A 1 -21.71 -22.55 -3.09
N SER A 2 -22.87 -22.14 -2.56
CA SER A 2 -23.24 -20.71 -2.46
C SER A 2 -22.79 -20.10 -1.12
N PHE A 3 -22.79 -18.77 -1.01
CA PHE A 3 -22.47 -18.11 0.26
C PHE A 3 -23.45 -18.48 1.38
N ASP A 4 -24.72 -18.74 1.06
CA ASP A 4 -25.76 -19.12 2.02
C ASP A 4 -25.41 -20.40 2.79
N SER A 5 -24.69 -21.32 2.13
CA SER A 5 -24.24 -22.58 2.74
C SER A 5 -23.05 -22.43 3.70
N LEU A 6 -22.46 -21.23 3.84
CA LEU A 6 -21.28 -20.99 4.68
C LEU A 6 -21.61 -20.57 6.12
N GLY A 7 -22.88 -20.59 6.52
CA GLY A 7 -23.29 -20.31 7.91
C GLY A 7 -23.14 -18.84 8.34
N LEU A 8 -23.22 -17.91 7.38
CA LEU A 8 -23.16 -16.47 7.64
C LEU A 8 -24.55 -15.90 7.97
N ASN A 9 -24.58 -14.84 8.77
CA ASN A 9 -25.79 -14.13 9.13
C ASN A 9 -26.49 -13.51 7.88
N PRO A 10 -27.84 -13.52 7.82
CA PRO A 10 -28.60 -12.96 6.69
C PRO A 10 -28.25 -11.51 6.33
N ASP A 11 -27.91 -10.67 7.31
CA ASP A 11 -27.53 -9.27 7.09
C ASP A 11 -26.16 -9.16 6.39
N ILE A 12 -25.24 -10.08 6.67
CA ILE A 12 -23.95 -10.19 5.96
C ILE A 12 -24.20 -10.67 4.53
N LEU A 13 -25.02 -11.72 4.35
CA LEU A 13 -25.37 -12.27 3.04
C LEU A 13 -26.04 -11.22 2.14
N ARG A 14 -26.94 -10.42 2.71
CA ARG A 14 -27.57 -9.29 2.03
C ARG A 14 -26.53 -8.26 1.58
N ALA A 15 -25.61 -7.89 2.46
CA ALA A 15 -24.58 -6.91 2.14
C ALA A 15 -23.68 -7.36 0.98
N ILE A 16 -23.21 -8.61 0.99
CA ILE A 16 -22.33 -9.12 -0.06
C ILE A 16 -23.07 -9.32 -1.39
N ALA A 17 -24.36 -9.68 -1.37
CA ALA A 17 -25.18 -9.78 -2.57
C ALA A 17 -25.31 -8.42 -3.29
N GLU A 18 -25.46 -7.32 -2.53
CA GLU A 18 -25.46 -5.95 -3.07
C GLU A 18 -24.12 -5.54 -3.66
N GLN A 19 -23.01 -6.10 -3.17
CA GLN A 19 -21.67 -5.92 -3.74
C GLN A 19 -21.41 -6.83 -4.95
N GLY A 20 -22.40 -7.64 -5.36
CA GLY A 20 -22.29 -8.51 -6.54
C GLY A 20 -21.64 -9.87 -6.27
N TYR A 21 -21.44 -10.26 -5.01
CA TYR A 21 -20.91 -11.59 -4.66
C TYR A 21 -22.00 -12.64 -4.91
N ARG A 22 -21.73 -13.56 -5.86
CA ARG A 22 -22.65 -14.66 -6.21
C ARG A 22 -22.15 -16.00 -5.67
N GLU A 23 -20.89 -16.31 -5.95
CA GLU A 23 -20.26 -17.57 -5.56
C GLU A 23 -18.95 -17.32 -4.80
N PRO A 24 -18.69 -18.08 -3.73
CA PRO A 24 -17.45 -17.98 -2.98
C PRO A 24 -16.28 -18.51 -3.82
N THR A 25 -15.17 -17.78 -3.81
CA THR A 25 -13.91 -18.20 -4.45
C THR A 25 -13.30 -19.40 -3.71
N PRO A 26 -12.34 -20.14 -4.33
CA PRO A 26 -11.73 -21.31 -3.67
C PRO A 26 -11.10 -21.00 -2.31
N ILE A 27 -10.51 -19.81 -2.14
CA ILE A 27 -9.96 -19.39 -0.84
C ILE A 27 -11.09 -19.12 0.17
N GLN A 28 -12.21 -18.53 -0.26
CA GLN A 28 -13.35 -18.25 0.61
C GLN A 28 -14.05 -19.53 1.07
N GLN A 29 -14.24 -20.51 0.16
CA GLN A 29 -14.87 -21.80 0.48
C GLN A 29 -14.13 -22.56 1.58
N GLN A 30 -12.80 -22.44 1.65
CA GLN A 30 -11.98 -23.11 2.65
C GLN A 30 -11.74 -22.25 3.90
N ALA A 31 -11.45 -20.96 3.71
CA ALA A 31 -11.12 -20.06 4.82
C ALA A 31 -12.34 -19.74 5.69
N ILE A 32 -13.50 -19.45 5.09
CA ILE A 32 -14.67 -18.99 5.85
C ILE A 32 -15.10 -20.03 6.90
N PRO A 33 -15.32 -21.31 6.57
CA PRO A 33 -15.69 -22.31 7.57
C PRO A 33 -14.62 -22.50 8.65
N ALA A 34 -13.34 -22.56 8.28
CA ALA A 34 -12.24 -22.74 9.23
C ALA A 34 -12.13 -21.58 10.23
N VAL A 35 -12.37 -20.35 9.77
CA VAL A 35 -12.35 -19.17 10.66
C VAL A 35 -13.58 -19.17 11.58
N LEU A 36 -14.76 -19.57 11.08
CA LEU A 36 -15.97 -19.69 11.91
C LEU A 36 -15.83 -20.75 13.01
N GLU A 37 -15.09 -21.83 12.75
CA GLU A 37 -14.73 -22.86 13.74
C GLU A 37 -13.73 -22.37 14.79
N GLY A 38 -13.19 -21.15 14.65
CA GLY A 38 -12.23 -20.58 15.59
C GLY A 38 -10.79 -21.07 15.40
N ARG A 39 -10.47 -21.75 14.29
CA ARG A 39 -9.09 -22.20 14.01
C ARG A 39 -8.22 -21.05 13.55
N ASP A 40 -6.94 -21.10 13.92
CA ASP A 40 -5.94 -20.24 13.29
C ASP A 40 -5.77 -20.64 11.82
N LEU A 41 -5.38 -19.68 10.99
CA LEU A 41 -5.27 -19.88 9.55
C LEU A 41 -3.96 -19.35 9.01
N MET A 42 -3.30 -20.14 8.16
CA MET A 42 -2.22 -19.71 7.29
C MET A 42 -2.65 -19.92 5.85
N ALA A 43 -2.86 -18.84 5.12
CA ALA A 43 -3.37 -18.89 3.76
C ALA A 43 -2.38 -18.25 2.78
N SER A 44 -1.98 -19.03 1.76
CA SER A 44 -1.31 -18.51 0.57
C SER A 44 -2.33 -18.29 -0.54
N ALA A 45 -2.53 -17.03 -0.87
CA ALA A 45 -3.28 -16.65 -2.06
C ALA A 45 -2.84 -15.26 -2.55
N GLN A 46 -2.85 -15.08 -3.86
CA GLN A 46 -2.53 -13.79 -4.49
C GLN A 46 -3.64 -12.76 -4.22
N THR A 47 -3.31 -11.48 -4.37
CA THR A 47 -4.30 -10.39 -4.48
C THR A 47 -5.34 -10.73 -5.57
N GLY A 48 -6.57 -10.25 -5.42
CA GLY A 48 -7.65 -10.57 -6.37
C GLY A 48 -8.34 -11.93 -6.22
N THR A 49 -7.84 -12.80 -5.34
CA THR A 49 -8.47 -14.11 -5.10
C THR A 49 -9.68 -14.04 -4.16
N GLY A 50 -10.01 -12.86 -3.64
CA GLY A 50 -11.10 -12.67 -2.69
C GLY A 50 -10.71 -12.93 -1.22
N LYS A 51 -9.41 -12.89 -0.88
CA LYS A 51 -8.90 -13.03 0.50
C LYS A 51 -9.61 -12.13 1.51
N THR A 52 -9.86 -10.88 1.15
CA THR A 52 -10.47 -9.89 2.04
C THR A 52 -11.82 -10.38 2.55
N ALA A 53 -12.72 -10.83 1.66
CA ALA A 53 -13.98 -11.43 2.08
C ALA A 53 -13.77 -12.74 2.87
N GLY A 54 -12.75 -13.53 2.51
CA GLY A 54 -12.38 -14.77 3.20
C GLY A 54 -12.10 -14.61 4.69
N PHE A 55 -11.50 -13.49 5.13
CA PHE A 55 -11.30 -13.21 6.57
C PHE A 55 -12.31 -12.22 7.16
N THR A 56 -12.80 -11.24 6.40
CA THR A 56 -13.71 -10.22 6.95
C THR A 56 -15.10 -10.76 7.25
N LEU A 57 -15.66 -11.62 6.40
CA LEU A 57 -17.00 -12.18 6.61
C LEU A 57 -17.09 -13.03 7.88
N PRO A 58 -16.21 -14.02 8.11
CA PRO A 58 -16.27 -14.80 9.34
C PRO A 58 -15.86 -13.99 10.58
N LEU A 59 -14.99 -12.98 10.43
CA LEU A 59 -14.67 -12.03 11.51
C LEU A 59 -15.90 -11.22 11.91
N LEU A 60 -16.66 -10.68 10.95
CA LEU A 60 -17.91 -9.96 11.24
C LEU A 60 -18.93 -10.89 11.90
N GLN A 61 -19.07 -12.12 11.40
CA GLN A 61 -19.92 -13.15 12.00
C GLN A 61 -19.54 -13.42 13.47
N HIS A 62 -18.25 -13.57 13.77
CA HIS A 62 -17.76 -13.77 15.13
C HIS A 62 -18.17 -12.61 16.06
N LEU A 63 -17.92 -11.37 15.61
CA LEU A 63 -18.19 -10.17 16.41
C LEU A 63 -19.67 -9.95 16.72
N ILE A 64 -20.59 -10.34 15.81
CA ILE A 64 -22.03 -10.25 16.04
C ILE A 64 -22.57 -11.43 16.85
N THR A 65 -21.97 -12.62 16.75
CA THR A 65 -22.41 -13.82 17.49
C THR A 65 -22.01 -13.77 18.95
N HIS A 66 -20.82 -13.25 19.24
CA HIS A 66 -20.27 -13.21 20.60
C HIS A 66 -20.42 -11.84 21.27
N GLN A 67 -21.44 -11.05 20.91
CA GLN A 67 -21.67 -9.75 21.56
C GLN A 67 -21.74 -9.87 23.09
N PRO A 68 -21.00 -9.00 23.79
CA PRO A 68 -21.62 -8.22 24.83
C PRO A 68 -21.32 -6.76 24.47
N HIS A 69 -22.30 -6.01 23.97
CA HIS A 69 -22.18 -4.56 24.05
C HIS A 69 -22.22 -4.20 25.55
N ALA A 70 -21.07 -4.27 26.20
CA ALA A 70 -20.90 -3.81 27.57
C ALA A 70 -21.38 -2.36 27.60
N LYS A 71 -22.19 -2.00 28.60
CA LYS A 71 -22.57 -0.61 28.85
C LYS A 71 -21.28 0.22 28.95
N GLY A 72 -20.94 0.99 27.92
CA GLY A 72 -19.68 1.74 27.86
C GLY A 72 -19.08 1.89 26.47
N ARG A 73 -17.78 2.26 26.45
CA ARG A 73 -17.02 2.49 25.21
C ARG A 73 -16.72 1.17 24.51
N ARG A 74 -17.06 1.07 23.22
CA ARG A 74 -16.76 -0.11 22.39
C ARG A 74 -15.25 -0.37 22.33
N PRO A 75 -14.77 -1.54 22.77
CA PRO A 75 -13.37 -1.93 22.63
C PRO A 75 -13.08 -2.39 21.20
N VAL A 76 -11.82 -2.28 20.79
CA VAL A 76 -11.37 -2.92 19.55
C VAL A 76 -11.30 -4.42 19.81
N ARG A 77 -12.10 -5.19 19.07
CA ARG A 77 -12.19 -6.65 19.18
C ARG A 77 -11.53 -7.36 18.00
N ALA A 78 -11.48 -6.72 16.84
CA ALA A 78 -10.78 -7.24 15.68
C ALA A 78 -9.73 -6.25 15.19
N LEU A 79 -8.51 -6.75 14.96
CA LEU A 79 -7.40 -5.98 14.41
C LEU A 79 -6.95 -6.59 13.09
N ILE A 80 -6.95 -5.79 12.03
CA ILE A 80 -6.41 -6.15 10.72
C ILE A 80 -5.16 -5.31 10.47
N LEU A 81 -4.00 -5.95 10.41
CA LEU A 81 -2.73 -5.32 10.03
C LEU A 81 -2.44 -5.55 8.55
N THR A 82 -1.98 -4.49 7.90
CA THR A 82 -1.69 -4.48 6.46
C THR A 82 -0.52 -3.54 6.15
N PRO A 83 0.32 -3.83 5.15
CA PRO A 83 1.57 -3.10 4.90
C PRO A 83 1.38 -1.64 4.46
N THR A 84 0.33 -1.35 3.70
CA THR A 84 0.18 -0.06 3.02
C THR A 84 -1.11 0.65 3.40
N ARG A 85 -1.11 1.97 3.21
CA ARG A 85 -2.26 2.83 3.51
C ARG A 85 -3.40 2.59 2.54
N GLU A 86 -3.04 2.30 1.30
CA GLU A 86 -3.95 2.04 0.20
C GLU A 86 -4.71 0.74 0.45
N LEU A 87 -4.00 -0.33 0.83
CA LEU A 87 -4.63 -1.59 1.19
C LEU A 87 -5.46 -1.46 2.48
N ALA A 88 -4.98 -0.69 3.46
CA ALA A 88 -5.77 -0.38 4.66
C ALA A 88 -7.09 0.33 4.34
N ALA A 89 -7.07 1.29 3.42
CA ALA A 89 -8.28 1.99 2.99
C ALA A 89 -9.25 1.03 2.29
N GLN A 90 -8.75 0.21 1.37
CA GLN A 90 -9.55 -0.77 0.64
C GLN A 90 -10.18 -1.81 1.57
N ILE A 91 -9.41 -2.39 2.50
CA ILE A 91 -9.95 -3.31 3.50
C ILE A 91 -11.00 -2.59 4.36
N GLY A 92 -10.79 -1.33 4.72
CA GLY A 92 -11.77 -0.54 5.45
C GLY A 92 -13.08 -0.29 4.71
N GLU A 93 -13.02 -0.07 3.40
CA GLU A 93 -14.20 0.03 2.52
C GLU A 93 -14.95 -1.30 2.50
N ASN A 94 -14.26 -2.41 2.22
CA ASN A 94 -14.83 -3.75 2.26
C ASN A 94 -15.50 -4.06 3.60
N VAL A 95 -14.84 -3.78 4.73
CA VAL A 95 -15.41 -3.99 6.06
C VAL A 95 -16.67 -3.14 6.24
N ARG A 96 -16.69 -1.88 5.80
CA ARG A 96 -17.87 -1.01 5.89
C ARG A 96 -19.03 -1.56 5.06
N ASP A 97 -18.74 -2.00 3.83
CA ASP A 97 -19.76 -2.48 2.91
C ASP A 97 -20.36 -3.80 3.40
N TYR A 98 -19.54 -4.75 3.85
CA TYR A 98 -20.01 -6.03 4.39
C TYR A 98 -20.71 -5.89 5.74
N SER A 99 -20.45 -4.81 6.49
CA SER A 99 -21.11 -4.52 7.76
C SER A 99 -22.26 -3.52 7.66
N LYS A 100 -22.70 -3.15 6.44
CA LYS A 100 -23.74 -2.14 6.19
C LYS A 100 -25.01 -2.33 7.02
N TYR A 101 -25.41 -3.58 7.26
CA TYR A 101 -26.61 -3.94 8.01
C TYR A 101 -26.33 -4.37 9.46
N LEU A 102 -25.08 -4.27 9.90
CA LEU A 102 -24.64 -4.67 11.24
C LEU A 102 -24.40 -3.46 12.14
N ASN A 103 -24.59 -3.63 13.44
CA ASN A 103 -24.21 -2.62 14.44
C ASN A 103 -22.70 -2.66 14.77
N ILE A 104 -21.84 -2.58 13.75
CA ILE A 104 -20.38 -2.62 13.87
C ILE A 104 -19.78 -1.28 13.49
N ARG A 105 -18.84 -0.80 14.31
CA ARG A 105 -18.03 0.38 13.99
C ARG A 105 -16.64 -0.03 13.52
N SER A 106 -16.27 0.36 12.31
CA SER A 106 -14.91 0.15 11.79
C SER A 106 -14.15 1.48 11.64
N LEU A 107 -12.83 1.42 11.79
CA LEU A 107 -11.95 2.56 11.54
C LEU A 107 -10.66 2.12 10.85
N VAL A 108 -10.18 2.94 9.92
CA VAL A 108 -8.88 2.77 9.28
C VAL A 108 -7.88 3.78 9.85
N VAL A 109 -6.71 3.31 10.26
CA VAL A 109 -5.63 4.16 10.79
C VAL A 109 -4.30 3.86 10.10
N PHE A 110 -3.68 4.90 9.54
CA PHE A 110 -2.39 4.76 8.87
C PHE A 110 -1.55 6.04 8.92
N GLY A 111 -0.24 5.89 8.65
CA GLY A 111 0.76 6.96 8.71
C GLY A 111 0.58 8.09 7.68
N GLY A 112 1.38 9.16 7.78
CA GLY A 112 1.48 10.23 6.77
C GLY A 112 0.25 11.12 6.57
N VAL A 113 -0.72 11.02 7.48
CA VAL A 113 -1.77 12.02 7.70
C VAL A 113 -1.77 12.42 9.17
N SER A 114 -2.41 13.54 9.51
CA SER A 114 -2.51 13.99 10.92
C SER A 114 -3.06 12.89 11.82
N ILE A 115 -2.44 12.70 12.98
CA ILE A 115 -2.85 11.67 13.95
C ILE A 115 -4.09 12.08 14.73
N ASN A 116 -4.28 13.38 14.98
CA ASN A 116 -5.35 13.92 15.81
C ASN A 116 -6.76 13.53 15.32
N PRO A 117 -7.09 13.60 14.01
CA PRO A 117 -8.39 13.13 13.52
C PRO A 117 -8.63 11.63 13.78
N GLN A 118 -7.59 10.80 13.72
CA GLN A 118 -7.69 9.36 14.00
C GLN A 118 -7.91 9.13 15.50
N MET A 119 -7.20 9.84 16.37
CA MET A 119 -7.43 9.81 17.83
C MET A 119 -8.85 10.22 18.18
N MET A 120 -9.37 11.29 17.57
CA MET A 120 -10.73 11.78 17.83
C MET A 120 -11.79 10.75 17.44
N LYS A 121 -11.61 10.07 16.29
CA LYS A 121 -12.52 9.00 15.86
C LYS A 121 -12.48 7.79 16.80
N LEU A 122 -11.31 7.42 17.32
CA LEU A 122 -11.15 6.32 18.28
C LEU A 122 -11.87 6.57 19.61
N ARG A 123 -12.07 7.83 20.02
CA ARG A 123 -12.81 8.17 21.25
C ARG A 123 -14.24 7.63 21.24
N GLY A 124 -14.88 7.56 20.07
CA GLY A 124 -16.23 7.05 19.88
C GLY A 124 -16.39 5.54 20.03
N GLY A 125 -15.28 4.80 20.23
CA GLY A 125 -15.27 3.34 20.25
C GLY A 125 -15.35 2.73 18.85
N VAL A 126 -14.59 1.65 18.64
CA VAL A 126 -14.41 0.98 17.35
C VAL A 126 -14.36 -0.52 17.63
N ASP A 127 -15.16 -1.31 16.90
CA ASP A 127 -15.16 -2.77 16.99
C ASP A 127 -14.04 -3.40 16.12
N VAL A 128 -13.87 -2.88 14.90
CA VAL A 128 -12.89 -3.37 13.90
C VAL A 128 -11.89 -2.27 13.56
N LEU A 129 -10.60 -2.50 13.82
CA LEU A 129 -9.54 -1.57 13.47
C LEU A 129 -8.69 -2.14 12.34
N VAL A 130 -8.62 -1.41 11.22
CA VAL A 130 -7.69 -1.70 10.12
C VAL A 130 -6.51 -0.75 10.25
N ALA A 131 -5.29 -1.26 10.32
CA ALA A 131 -4.13 -0.44 10.63
C ALA A 131 -2.84 -0.82 9.89
N THR A 132 -2.02 0.19 9.58
CA THR A 132 -0.59 -0.03 9.30
C THR A 132 0.20 -0.13 10.62
N PRO A 133 1.18 -1.04 10.76
CA PRO A 133 1.84 -1.33 12.05
C PRO A 133 2.38 -0.10 12.80
N GLY A 134 3.17 0.74 12.13
CA GLY A 134 3.77 1.93 12.77
C GLY A 134 2.73 2.90 13.33
N ARG A 135 1.65 3.19 12.59
CA ARG A 135 0.57 4.09 13.07
C ARG A 135 -0.20 3.49 14.24
N LEU A 136 -0.40 2.17 14.25
CA LEU A 136 -1.07 1.52 15.38
C LEU A 136 -0.27 1.74 16.67
N LEU A 137 1.05 1.56 16.60
CA LEU A 137 1.94 1.77 17.73
C LEU A 137 1.98 3.23 18.18
N ASP A 138 1.95 4.20 17.26
CA ASP A 138 1.87 5.62 17.62
C ASP A 138 0.58 5.94 18.40
N LEU A 139 -0.57 5.43 17.93
CA LEU A 139 -1.87 5.65 18.55
C LEU A 139 -1.98 4.97 19.91
N GLU A 140 -1.43 3.77 20.04
CA GLU A 140 -1.38 3.04 21.30
C GLU A 140 -0.47 3.75 22.31
N HIS A 141 0.71 4.20 21.88
CA HIS A 141 1.63 4.97 22.72
C HIS A 141 1.02 6.29 23.22
N GLN A 142 0.17 6.93 22.41
CA GLN A 142 -0.59 8.12 22.82
C GLN A 142 -1.85 7.80 23.63
N ASN A 143 -2.04 6.56 24.07
CA ASN A 143 -3.21 6.07 24.81
C ASN A 143 -4.55 6.29 24.07
N ALA A 144 -4.52 6.43 22.73
CA ALA A 144 -5.71 6.65 21.93
C ALA A 144 -6.49 5.35 21.69
N VAL A 145 -5.81 4.20 21.69
CA VAL A 145 -6.38 2.87 21.50
C VAL A 145 -5.81 1.90 22.53
N LYS A 146 -6.64 0.96 23.01
CA LYS A 146 -6.23 -0.19 23.81
C LYS A 146 -6.41 -1.45 22.98
N LEU A 147 -5.48 -2.39 23.10
CA LEU A 147 -5.45 -3.63 22.31
C LEU A 147 -5.67 -4.89 23.16
N ASP A 148 -6.03 -4.72 24.43
CA ASP A 148 -6.21 -5.75 25.45
C ASP A 148 -7.49 -6.59 25.29
N GLN A 149 -8.35 -6.25 24.34
CA GLN A 149 -9.62 -6.92 24.07
C GLN A 149 -9.71 -7.48 22.63
N ILE A 150 -8.57 -7.62 21.95
CA ILE A 150 -8.53 -8.23 20.62
C ILE A 150 -8.84 -9.73 20.72
N GLU A 151 -9.91 -10.13 20.04
CA GLU A 151 -10.40 -11.50 19.88
C GLU A 151 -9.82 -12.13 18.61
N ILE A 152 -9.67 -11.34 17.53
CA ILE A 152 -9.16 -11.79 16.23
C ILE A 152 -8.08 -10.84 15.71
N LEU A 153 -6.92 -11.39 15.36
CA LEU A 153 -5.85 -10.71 14.63
C LEU A 153 -5.76 -11.24 13.21
N VAL A 154 -5.70 -10.33 12.24
CA VAL A 154 -5.40 -10.64 10.83
C VAL A 154 -4.10 -9.95 10.44
N LEU A 155 -3.16 -10.70 9.86
CA LEU A 155 -2.01 -10.17 9.12
C LEU A 155 -2.25 -10.37 7.63
N ASP A 156 -2.58 -9.31 6.89
CA ASP A 156 -2.74 -9.37 5.44
C ASP A 156 -1.50 -8.85 4.72
N GLU A 157 -1.14 -9.54 3.63
CA GLU A 157 0.13 -9.36 2.90
C GLU A 157 1.35 -9.36 3.84
N ALA A 158 1.45 -10.42 4.65
CA ALA A 158 2.50 -10.56 5.65
C ALA A 158 3.92 -10.55 5.05
N ASP A 159 4.10 -11.15 3.88
CA ASP A 159 5.37 -11.11 3.11
C ASP A 159 5.80 -9.66 2.82
N ARG A 160 4.87 -8.85 2.33
CA ARG A 160 5.17 -7.44 2.06
C ARG A 160 5.47 -6.64 3.33
N MET A 161 4.83 -6.96 4.45
CA MET A 161 5.18 -6.30 5.71
C MET A 161 6.62 -6.60 6.13
N LEU A 162 7.09 -7.83 5.88
CA LEU A 162 8.47 -8.23 6.15
C LEU A 162 9.46 -7.54 5.21
N ASP A 163 9.16 -7.49 3.91
CA ASP A 163 9.97 -6.78 2.90
C ASP A 163 10.15 -5.29 3.24
N MET A 164 9.12 -4.68 3.84
CA MET A 164 9.13 -3.28 4.27
C MET A 164 9.81 -3.06 5.64
N GLY A 165 10.30 -4.13 6.27
CA GLY A 165 10.98 -4.07 7.57
C GLY A 165 10.05 -3.93 8.77
N PHE A 166 8.73 -4.14 8.61
CA PHE A 166 7.77 -4.01 9.71
C PHE A 166 7.80 -5.16 10.72
N ILE A 167 8.68 -6.16 10.56
CA ILE A 167 8.79 -7.29 11.49
C ILE A 167 8.97 -6.84 12.95
N HIS A 168 9.76 -5.79 13.20
CA HIS A 168 9.95 -5.25 14.53
C HIS A 168 8.69 -4.61 15.10
N ASP A 169 7.96 -3.86 14.27
CA ASP A 169 6.70 -3.24 14.66
C ASP A 169 5.61 -4.28 14.92
N ILE A 170 5.51 -5.31 14.06
CA ILE A 170 4.59 -6.43 14.26
C ILE A 170 4.87 -7.11 15.61
N ARG A 171 6.12 -7.44 15.92
CA ARG A 171 6.48 -8.05 17.21
C ARG A 171 6.08 -7.18 18.41
N ARG A 172 6.23 -5.85 18.30
CA ARG A 172 5.79 -4.91 19.34
C ARG A 172 4.27 -4.87 19.49
N VAL A 173 3.52 -4.96 18.39
CA VAL A 173 2.07 -5.06 18.42
C VAL A 173 1.65 -6.36 19.11
N LEU A 174 2.21 -7.50 18.68
CA LEU A 174 1.88 -8.82 19.24
C LEU A 174 2.09 -8.89 20.75
N ALA A 175 3.14 -8.24 21.27
CA ALA A 175 3.41 -8.18 22.71
C ALA A 175 2.34 -7.41 23.52
N LYS A 176 1.49 -6.62 22.86
CA LYS A 176 0.40 -5.85 23.47
C LYS A 176 -0.97 -6.52 23.31
N LEU A 177 -1.05 -7.63 22.57
CA LEU A 177 -2.30 -8.35 22.31
C LEU A 177 -2.57 -9.43 23.39
N PRO A 178 -3.83 -9.84 23.60
CA PRO A 178 -4.16 -10.92 24.52
C PRO A 178 -3.54 -12.25 24.09
N ALA A 179 -3.09 -13.06 25.06
CA ALA A 179 -2.47 -14.35 24.77
C ALA A 179 -3.44 -15.37 24.15
N LYS A 180 -4.75 -15.24 24.41
CA LYS A 180 -5.82 -16.05 23.81
C LYS A 180 -6.59 -15.18 22.83
N ARG A 181 -6.43 -15.48 21.54
CA ARG A 181 -7.08 -14.85 20.39
C ARG A 181 -6.93 -15.77 19.19
N GLN A 182 -7.78 -15.61 18.18
CA GLN A 182 -7.60 -16.26 16.88
C GLN A 182 -6.63 -15.43 16.02
N ASN A 183 -5.73 -16.08 15.30
CA ASN A 183 -4.76 -15.45 14.42
C ASN A 183 -4.92 -15.97 12.99
N LEU A 184 -5.04 -15.04 12.04
CA LEU A 184 -5.15 -15.32 10.62
C LEU A 184 -3.98 -14.66 9.89
N LEU A 185 -3.18 -15.43 9.17
CA LEU A 185 -2.05 -14.95 8.38
C LEU A 185 -2.31 -15.20 6.90
N PHE A 186 -2.32 -14.13 6.12
CA PHE A 186 -2.46 -14.16 4.67
C PHE A 186 -1.19 -13.63 4.02
N SER A 187 -0.65 -14.41 3.09
CA SER A 187 0.56 -14.09 2.34
C SER A 187 0.41 -14.47 0.87
N ALA A 188 1.17 -13.85 -0.02
CA ALA A 188 1.28 -14.35 -1.40
C ALA A 188 2.39 -15.41 -1.54
N THR A 189 3.32 -15.45 -0.58
CA THR A 189 4.49 -16.34 -0.57
C THR A 189 4.70 -17.02 0.79
N PHE A 190 5.33 -18.19 0.76
CA PHE A 190 5.74 -18.93 1.95
C PHE A 190 7.27 -18.96 2.06
N SER A 191 7.89 -17.77 2.13
CA SER A 191 9.31 -17.65 2.45
C SER A 191 9.60 -18.19 3.85
N ASP A 192 10.86 -18.54 4.12
CA ASP A 192 11.26 -19.06 5.44
C ASP A 192 11.00 -18.04 6.55
N ASP A 193 11.11 -16.74 6.26
CA ASP A 193 10.76 -15.69 7.21
C ASP A 193 9.25 -15.66 7.54
N ILE A 194 8.40 -15.94 6.55
CA ILE A 194 6.95 -16.05 6.76
C ILE A 194 6.59 -17.29 7.57
N LYS A 195 7.24 -18.42 7.30
CA LYS A 195 7.08 -19.64 8.11
C LYS A 195 7.52 -19.40 9.55
N ALA A 196 8.68 -18.76 9.76
CA ALA A 196 9.17 -18.42 11.08
C ALA A 196 8.27 -17.41 11.83
N LEU A 197 7.60 -16.50 11.11
CA LEU A 197 6.58 -15.63 11.69
C LEU A 197 5.34 -16.44 12.08
N ALA A 198 4.86 -17.31 11.19
CA ALA A 198 3.68 -18.13 11.38
C ALA A 198 3.83 -19.08 12.58
N GLU A 199 4.96 -19.77 12.71
CA GLU A 199 5.26 -20.69 13.83
C GLU A 199 5.17 -20.01 15.20
N LYS A 200 5.54 -18.72 15.28
CA LYS A 200 5.49 -17.95 16.53
C LYS A 200 4.12 -17.35 16.80
N LEU A 201 3.33 -17.13 15.76
CA LEU A 201 2.07 -16.42 15.83
C LEU A 201 0.88 -17.36 15.97
N LEU A 202 0.85 -18.42 15.17
CA LEU A 202 -0.29 -19.30 14.95
C LEU A 202 -0.21 -20.53 15.85
N ARG A 203 -1.37 -21.09 16.20
CA ARG A 203 -1.49 -22.36 16.96
C ARG A 203 -2.25 -23.40 16.16
N ASN A 204 -1.56 -24.46 15.74
CA ASN A 204 -2.12 -25.53 14.91
C ASN A 204 -2.99 -24.98 13.74
N PRO A 205 -2.43 -24.08 12.90
CA PRO A 205 -3.21 -23.43 11.87
C PRO A 205 -3.67 -24.42 10.81
N LEU A 206 -4.84 -24.17 10.24
CA LEU A 206 -5.15 -24.75 8.93
C LEU A 206 -4.28 -24.06 7.89
N GLU A 207 -3.54 -24.85 7.12
CA GLU A 207 -2.80 -24.36 5.96
C GLU A 207 -3.67 -24.47 4.71
N ILE A 208 -3.94 -23.34 4.06
CA ILE A 208 -4.62 -23.28 2.77
C ILE A 208 -3.65 -22.77 1.74
N GLU A 209 -3.29 -23.61 0.78
CA GLU A 209 -2.58 -23.20 -0.42
C GLU A 209 -3.53 -23.26 -1.61
N VAL A 210 -4.03 -22.11 -2.03
CA VAL A 210 -4.78 -22.05 -3.28
C VAL A 210 -3.76 -22.02 -4.40
N ALA A 211 -3.69 -23.12 -5.14
CA ALA A 211 -2.84 -23.26 -6.31
C ALA A 211 -2.94 -21.99 -7.16
N ARG A 212 -1.78 -21.48 -7.61
CA ARG A 212 -1.72 -20.34 -8.53
C ARG A 212 -2.62 -20.71 -9.71
N ARG A 213 -3.76 -20.01 -9.88
CA ARG A 213 -4.56 -20.09 -11.10
C ARG A 213 -3.70 -19.56 -12.23
N ASN A 214 -2.90 -20.47 -12.79
CA ASN A 214 -1.77 -20.24 -13.68
C ASN A 214 -0.77 -19.25 -13.06
N THR A 215 0.52 -19.33 -13.37
CA THR A 215 1.38 -18.18 -13.03
C THR A 215 0.80 -16.96 -13.76
N ALA A 216 0.76 -15.76 -13.16
CA ALA A 216 0.30 -14.56 -13.88
C ALA A 216 1.03 -14.42 -15.24
N SER A 217 2.27 -14.91 -15.32
CA SER A 217 3.06 -15.04 -16.55
C SER A 217 2.55 -16.03 -17.61
N GLU A 218 1.67 -16.98 -17.27
CA GLU A 218 1.08 -17.94 -18.21
C GLU A 218 -0.23 -17.42 -18.83
N GLN A 219 -0.98 -16.56 -18.13
CA GLN A 219 -2.25 -15.99 -18.63
C GLN A 219 -2.09 -14.62 -19.29
N VAL A 220 -0.96 -13.95 -19.06
CA VAL A 220 -0.66 -12.62 -19.62
C VAL A 220 0.19 -12.76 -20.86
N THR A 221 -0.25 -12.16 -21.96
CA THR A 221 0.57 -12.01 -23.16
C THR A 221 1.70 -11.04 -22.86
N GLN A 222 2.94 -11.47 -23.07
CA GLN A 222 4.12 -10.69 -22.72
C GLN A 222 4.94 -10.39 -23.96
N HIS A 223 5.38 -9.13 -24.07
CA HIS A 223 6.27 -8.69 -25.14
C HIS A 223 7.45 -7.89 -24.58
N VAL A 224 8.61 -8.08 -25.19
CA VAL A 224 9.78 -7.21 -25.03
C VAL A 224 9.93 -6.37 -26.29
N HIS A 225 10.10 -5.07 -26.12
CA HIS A 225 10.47 -4.16 -27.19
C HIS A 225 11.82 -3.54 -26.85
N PHE A 226 12.83 -3.87 -27.67
CA PHE A 226 14.14 -3.25 -27.54
C PHE A 226 14.13 -1.85 -28.14
N VAL A 227 14.50 -0.86 -27.34
CA VAL A 227 14.47 0.54 -27.74
C VAL A 227 15.52 1.35 -27.00
N ASP A 228 16.06 2.37 -27.66
CA ASP A 228 17.00 3.27 -27.03
C ASP A 228 16.36 4.00 -25.84
N LYS A 229 17.14 4.18 -24.77
CA LYS A 229 16.71 4.81 -23.52
C LYS A 229 16.02 6.16 -23.74
N LYS A 230 16.53 6.98 -24.67
CA LYS A 230 15.98 8.31 -25.00
C LYS A 230 14.65 8.24 -25.76
N ARG A 231 14.37 7.13 -26.44
CA ARG A 231 13.23 6.94 -27.33
C ARG A 231 12.08 6.16 -26.70
N LYS A 232 12.31 5.52 -25.55
CA LYS A 232 11.27 4.81 -24.77
C LYS A 232 9.99 5.62 -24.59
N ARG A 233 10.11 6.91 -24.26
CA ARG A 233 8.95 7.80 -24.06
C ARG A 233 8.14 7.97 -25.34
N GLU A 234 8.81 8.30 -26.43
CA GLU A 234 8.19 8.53 -27.74
C GLU A 234 7.47 7.26 -28.20
N LEU A 235 8.13 6.11 -28.09
CA LEU A 235 7.55 4.81 -28.37
C LEU A 235 6.32 4.53 -27.50
N LEU A 236 6.39 4.79 -26.19
CA LEU A 236 5.26 4.61 -25.28
C LEU A 236 4.05 5.46 -25.70
N SER A 237 4.26 6.76 -25.95
CA SER A 237 3.20 7.67 -26.42
C SER A 237 2.58 7.17 -27.73
N GLN A 238 3.42 6.74 -28.68
CA GLN A 238 2.97 6.19 -29.95
C GLN A 238 2.12 4.93 -29.76
N MET A 239 2.56 3.96 -28.96
CA MET A 239 1.83 2.71 -28.74
C MET A 239 0.48 2.94 -28.05
N ILE A 240 0.44 3.82 -27.04
CA ILE A 240 -0.81 4.20 -26.36
C ILE A 240 -1.77 4.88 -27.35
N GLY A 241 -1.26 5.80 -28.17
CA GLY A 241 -2.05 6.53 -29.16
C GLY A 241 -2.59 5.63 -30.27
N GLN A 242 -1.71 4.89 -30.95
CA GLN A 242 -2.04 4.01 -32.07
C GLN A 242 -2.93 2.83 -31.65
N GLY A 243 -2.63 2.20 -30.52
CA GLY A 243 -3.43 1.10 -29.98
C GLY A 243 -4.71 1.54 -29.28
N ASN A 244 -4.94 2.85 -29.17
CA ASN A 244 -6.03 3.45 -28.42
C ASN A 244 -6.26 2.85 -27.01
N TRP A 245 -5.19 2.57 -26.26
CA TRP A 245 -5.26 1.93 -24.94
C TRP A 245 -5.92 2.81 -23.88
N GLN A 246 -7.06 2.43 -23.30
CA GLN A 246 -7.80 3.33 -22.39
C GLN A 246 -7.32 3.34 -20.94
N GLN A 247 -6.73 2.24 -20.47
CA GLN A 247 -6.20 2.12 -19.10
C GLN A 247 -4.86 1.42 -19.13
N VAL A 248 -3.80 2.16 -18.78
CA VAL A 248 -2.42 1.70 -18.86
C VAL A 248 -1.71 1.98 -17.53
N LEU A 249 -1.20 0.92 -16.89
CA LEU A 249 -0.33 1.07 -15.72
C LEU A 249 1.13 0.98 -16.16
N VAL A 250 1.87 2.07 -15.94
CA VAL A 250 3.26 2.20 -16.39
C VAL A 250 4.20 2.18 -15.18
N PHE A 251 5.16 1.27 -15.16
CA PHE A 251 6.14 1.14 -14.08
C PHE A 251 7.46 1.81 -14.40
N THR A 252 7.93 2.62 -13.47
CA THR A 252 9.25 3.27 -13.47
C THR A 252 10.01 2.92 -12.19
N ARG A 253 11.34 2.96 -12.24
CA ARG A 253 12.20 2.63 -11.10
C ARG A 253 12.22 3.75 -10.06
N THR A 254 12.08 5.00 -10.49
CA THR A 254 12.25 6.17 -9.61
C THR A 254 11.04 7.10 -9.60
N LYS A 255 10.79 7.71 -8.44
CA LYS A 255 9.73 8.73 -8.27
C LYS A 255 9.90 9.97 -9.16
N HIS A 256 11.15 10.33 -9.47
CA HIS A 256 11.44 11.45 -10.37
C HIS A 256 11.10 11.08 -11.81
N GLY A 257 11.49 9.87 -12.24
CA GLY A 257 11.09 9.31 -13.53
C GLY A 257 9.57 9.24 -13.67
N ALA A 258 8.85 8.81 -12.63
CA ALA A 258 7.38 8.76 -12.64
C ALA A 258 6.73 10.12 -12.90
N ASN A 259 7.16 11.19 -12.20
CA ASN A 259 6.62 12.54 -12.42
C ASN A 259 6.96 13.06 -13.81
N HIS A 260 8.23 12.94 -14.21
CA HIS A 260 8.70 13.44 -15.49
C HIS A 260 7.97 12.74 -16.65
N LEU A 261 7.81 11.43 -16.59
CA LEU A 261 7.08 10.68 -17.62
C LEU A 261 5.61 11.07 -17.67
N ALA A 262 4.93 11.19 -16.52
CA ALA A 262 3.54 11.62 -16.48
C ALA A 262 3.35 13.06 -17.05
N GLU A 263 4.24 13.99 -16.71
CA GLU A 263 4.22 15.35 -17.26
C GLU A 263 4.41 15.36 -18.78
N GLN A 264 5.32 14.54 -19.29
CA GLN A 264 5.56 14.44 -20.74
C GLN A 264 4.40 13.80 -21.48
N LEU A 265 3.82 12.72 -20.96
CA LEU A 265 2.64 12.09 -21.55
C LEU A 265 1.46 13.07 -21.63
N ASN A 266 1.26 13.90 -20.60
CA ASN A 266 0.25 14.95 -20.64
C ASN A 266 0.52 15.99 -21.74
N LYS A 267 1.79 16.36 -21.98
CA LYS A 267 2.17 17.24 -23.11
C LYS A 267 1.88 16.61 -24.46
N ASP A 268 2.03 15.29 -24.56
CA ASP A 268 1.68 14.50 -25.74
C ASP A 268 0.15 14.27 -25.88
N GLY A 269 -0.68 14.89 -25.03
CA GLY A 269 -2.14 14.78 -25.05
C GLY A 269 -2.72 13.54 -24.36
N ILE A 270 -1.89 12.77 -23.66
CA ILE A 270 -2.27 11.55 -22.95
C ILE A 270 -2.47 11.88 -21.47
N ARG A 271 -3.74 11.94 -21.03
CA ARG A 271 -4.10 12.21 -19.62
C ARG A 271 -3.44 11.21 -18.68
N SER A 272 -2.50 11.68 -17.86
CA SER A 272 -1.63 10.83 -17.05
C SER A 272 -1.42 11.37 -15.64
N ALA A 273 -1.27 10.51 -14.64
CA ALA A 273 -0.87 10.89 -13.29
C ALA A 273 0.24 9.98 -12.75
N ALA A 274 1.06 10.52 -11.83
CA ALA A 274 2.11 9.77 -11.17
C ALA A 274 1.72 9.38 -9.72
N ILE A 275 1.97 8.13 -9.34
CA ILE A 275 1.76 7.61 -7.99
C ILE A 275 3.06 7.01 -7.41
N HIS A 276 3.56 7.63 -6.34
CA HIS A 276 4.80 7.22 -5.69
C HIS A 276 4.80 7.63 -4.19
N GLY A 277 5.74 7.11 -3.39
CA GLY A 277 5.80 7.37 -1.94
C GLY A 277 5.93 8.84 -1.53
N ASN A 278 6.49 9.70 -2.38
CA ASN A 278 6.59 11.15 -2.13
C ASN A 278 5.30 11.95 -2.43
N LYS A 279 4.24 11.35 -3.01
CA LYS A 279 2.97 12.06 -3.23
C LYS A 279 2.22 12.15 -1.90
N SER A 280 1.46 13.23 -1.71
CA SER A 280 0.55 13.32 -0.56
C SER A 280 -0.51 12.23 -0.64
N GLN A 281 -1.06 11.80 0.51
CA GLN A 281 -2.07 10.75 0.52
C GLN A 281 -3.29 11.13 -0.31
N GLY A 282 -3.79 12.36 -0.18
CA GLY A 282 -4.91 12.85 -0.97
C GLY A 282 -4.64 12.82 -2.48
N ALA A 283 -3.41 13.11 -2.91
CA ALA A 283 -3.02 13.00 -4.31
C ALA A 283 -2.98 11.54 -4.79
N ARG A 284 -2.49 10.61 -3.96
CA ARG A 284 -2.48 9.17 -4.29
C ARG A 284 -3.89 8.60 -4.41
N THR A 285 -4.76 8.90 -3.44
CA THR A 285 -6.18 8.47 -3.46
C THR A 285 -6.93 9.05 -4.66
N ARG A 286 -6.73 10.34 -4.97
CA ARG A 286 -7.34 10.97 -6.14
C ARG A 286 -6.84 10.33 -7.44
N ALA A 287 -5.52 10.23 -7.64
CA ALA A 287 -4.97 9.62 -8.84
C ALA A 287 -5.47 8.17 -9.07
N LEU A 288 -5.65 7.41 -7.99
CA LEU A 288 -6.24 6.08 -8.05
C LEU A 288 -7.72 6.11 -8.47
N ALA A 289 -8.51 7.00 -7.88
CA ALA A 289 -9.93 7.14 -8.21
C ALA A 289 -10.14 7.63 -9.67
N ASP A 290 -9.35 8.61 -10.09
CA ASP A 290 -9.36 9.14 -11.46
C ASP A 290 -8.94 8.06 -12.48
N PHE A 291 -8.03 7.15 -12.10
CA PHE A 291 -7.63 6.04 -12.97
C PHE A 291 -8.71 4.96 -13.08
N LYS A 292 -9.35 4.61 -11.96
CA LYS A 292 -10.45 3.64 -11.92
C LYS A 292 -11.67 4.13 -12.72
N SER A 293 -11.97 5.42 -12.68
CA SER A 293 -13.08 6.03 -13.44
C SER A 293 -12.79 6.24 -14.93
N GLY A 294 -11.52 6.17 -15.35
CA GLY A 294 -11.09 6.46 -16.73
C GLY A 294 -10.84 7.95 -17.02
N ASP A 295 -10.91 8.81 -16.00
CA ASP A 295 -10.58 10.23 -16.12
C ASP A 295 -9.09 10.46 -16.45
N ILE A 296 -8.23 9.58 -15.97
CA ILE A 296 -6.86 9.46 -16.46
C ILE A 296 -6.67 8.13 -17.17
N ARG A 297 -5.93 8.18 -18.28
CA ARG A 297 -5.67 7.06 -19.18
C ARG A 297 -4.44 6.26 -18.75
N VAL A 298 -3.45 6.95 -18.18
CA VAL A 298 -2.17 6.35 -17.77
C VAL A 298 -1.88 6.66 -16.31
N LEU A 299 -1.60 5.61 -15.54
CA LEU A 299 -1.08 5.74 -14.18
C LEU A 299 0.39 5.34 -14.17
N VAL A 300 1.29 6.29 -13.89
CA VAL A 300 2.74 6.04 -13.80
C VAL A 300 3.13 5.78 -12.36
N ALA A 301 3.64 4.59 -12.06
CA ALA A 301 3.91 4.14 -10.71
C ALA A 301 5.36 3.68 -10.50
N THR A 302 5.79 3.71 -9.24
CA THR A 302 6.97 2.96 -8.76
C THR A 302 6.52 1.68 -8.05
N ASP A 303 7.35 0.64 -8.03
CA ASP A 303 7.03 -0.66 -7.40
C ASP A 303 6.39 -0.54 -6.02
N ILE A 304 7.02 0.23 -5.13
CA ILE A 304 6.57 0.43 -3.74
C ILE A 304 5.16 1.04 -3.67
N ALA A 305 4.82 1.91 -4.62
CA ALA A 305 3.56 2.63 -4.58
C ALA A 305 2.42 1.91 -5.30
N ALA A 306 2.77 0.99 -6.22
CA ALA A 306 1.82 0.13 -6.93
C ALA A 306 1.53 -1.18 -6.18
N ARG A 307 2.43 -1.63 -5.30
CA ARG A 307 2.15 -2.75 -4.39
C ARG A 307 0.99 -2.39 -3.45
N GLY A 308 -0.10 -3.16 -3.55
CA GLY A 308 -1.29 -3.00 -2.73
C GLY A 308 -2.29 -1.97 -3.27
N LEU A 309 -2.08 -1.49 -4.51
CA LEU A 309 -3.16 -0.85 -5.23
C LEU A 309 -4.12 -1.91 -5.74
N ASP A 310 -5.39 -1.73 -5.43
CA ASP A 310 -6.52 -2.47 -5.98
C ASP A 310 -6.81 -2.04 -7.41
N ILE A 311 -5.85 -2.24 -8.30
CA ILE A 311 -6.04 -2.00 -9.73
C ILE A 311 -5.61 -3.26 -10.46
N GLU A 312 -6.49 -4.24 -10.39
CA GLU A 312 -6.34 -5.51 -11.08
C GLU A 312 -7.16 -5.48 -12.36
N GLU A 313 -6.98 -6.51 -13.20
CA GLU A 313 -7.74 -6.67 -14.45
C GLU A 313 -7.48 -5.56 -15.50
N LEU A 314 -6.30 -4.94 -15.44
CA LEU A 314 -5.91 -3.94 -16.43
C LEU A 314 -5.67 -4.57 -17.81
N PRO A 315 -6.09 -3.93 -18.91
CA PRO A 315 -5.84 -4.44 -20.26
C PRO A 315 -4.36 -4.31 -20.64
N HIS A 316 -3.66 -3.28 -20.13
CA HIS A 316 -2.26 -3.02 -20.47
C HIS A 316 -1.43 -2.68 -19.23
N VAL A 317 -0.30 -3.37 -19.08
CA VAL A 317 0.76 -3.04 -18.13
C VAL A 317 2.05 -2.80 -18.92
N VAL A 318 2.74 -1.69 -18.64
CA VAL A 318 4.01 -1.36 -19.31
C VAL A 318 5.13 -1.25 -18.29
N ASN A 319 6.17 -2.05 -18.43
CA ASN A 319 7.45 -1.83 -17.78
C ASN A 319 8.26 -0.82 -18.60
N TYR A 320 8.15 0.46 -18.25
CA TYR A 320 8.95 1.51 -18.89
C TYR A 320 10.45 1.37 -18.52
N GLU A 321 10.70 0.92 -17.29
CA GLU A 321 12.02 0.45 -16.83
C GLU A 321 11.86 -0.91 -16.18
N LEU A 322 12.78 -1.85 -16.43
CA LEU A 322 12.73 -3.17 -15.80
C LEU A 322 13.01 -3.08 -14.29
N PRO A 323 12.35 -3.92 -13.47
CA PRO A 323 12.62 -3.99 -12.05
C PRO A 323 14.03 -4.53 -11.79
N ASN A 324 14.61 -4.12 -10.67
CA ASN A 324 15.94 -4.61 -10.25
C ASN A 324 15.91 -6.03 -9.69
N VAL A 325 14.74 -6.47 -9.21
CA VAL A 325 14.49 -7.77 -8.62
C VAL A 325 13.54 -8.52 -9.58
N PRO A 326 13.92 -9.70 -10.11
CA PRO A 326 13.10 -10.44 -11.06
C PRO A 326 11.68 -10.78 -10.57
N GLU A 327 11.52 -11.05 -9.28
CA GLU A 327 10.23 -11.38 -8.67
C GLU A 327 9.23 -10.22 -8.79
N ASP A 328 9.72 -8.98 -8.78
CA ASP A 328 8.90 -7.78 -8.95
C ASP A 328 8.26 -7.73 -10.34
N TYR A 329 8.93 -8.26 -11.36
CA TYR A 329 8.38 -8.34 -12.69
C TYR A 329 7.06 -9.13 -12.70
N VAL A 330 7.03 -10.28 -12.02
CA VAL A 330 5.84 -11.12 -11.88
C VAL A 330 4.72 -10.35 -11.16
N HIS A 331 5.06 -9.56 -10.15
CA HIS A 331 4.09 -8.73 -9.43
C HIS A 331 3.54 -7.56 -10.26
N ARG A 332 4.36 -6.98 -11.15
CA ARG A 332 3.92 -5.91 -12.06
C ARG A 332 2.96 -6.45 -13.11
N ILE A 333 3.35 -7.50 -13.82
CA ILE A 333 2.50 -8.10 -14.86
C ILE A 333 1.27 -8.80 -14.25
N GLY A 334 1.31 -9.18 -12.97
CA GLY A 334 0.13 -9.66 -12.26
C GLY A 334 -0.97 -8.62 -12.06
N ARG A 335 -0.79 -7.35 -12.49
CA ARG A 335 -1.84 -6.32 -12.51
C ARG A 335 -2.74 -6.40 -13.75
N THR A 336 -2.37 -7.23 -14.72
CA THR A 336 -3.21 -7.55 -15.88
C THR A 336 -3.86 -8.93 -15.71
N GLY A 337 -5.11 -9.04 -16.17
CA GLY A 337 -5.88 -10.28 -16.30
C GLY A 337 -6.44 -10.90 -15.01
N ARG A 338 -7.78 -11.04 -14.95
CA ARG A 338 -8.52 -12.25 -14.50
C ARG A 338 -10.01 -12.18 -14.90
N ALA A 339 -10.65 -13.35 -14.93
CA ALA A 339 -12.05 -13.69 -15.24
C ALA A 339 -12.52 -13.86 -16.71
N ALA A 340 -11.96 -13.18 -17.73
CA ALA A 340 -12.28 -13.48 -19.15
C ALA A 340 -11.36 -12.84 -20.21
N ALA A 341 -10.54 -11.86 -19.85
CA ALA A 341 -9.73 -11.08 -20.79
C ALA A 341 -8.23 -11.41 -20.68
N THR A 342 -7.59 -11.65 -21.82
CA THR A 342 -6.12 -11.69 -21.96
C THR A 342 -5.62 -10.25 -21.96
N GLY A 343 -5.06 -9.76 -20.87
CA GLY A 343 -4.37 -8.47 -20.90
C GLY A 343 -2.90 -8.63 -21.31
N GLU A 344 -2.29 -7.52 -21.71
CA GLU A 344 -0.95 -7.47 -22.29
C GLU A 344 0.05 -6.81 -21.33
N ALA A 345 1.24 -7.39 -21.21
CA ALA A 345 2.37 -6.81 -20.53
C ALA A 345 3.51 -6.52 -21.50
N LEU A 346 3.81 -5.24 -21.68
CA LEU A 346 4.91 -4.77 -22.54
C LEU A 346 6.11 -4.34 -21.69
N SER A 347 7.31 -4.74 -22.08
CA SER A 347 8.55 -4.27 -21.46
C SER A 347 9.42 -3.54 -22.46
N LEU A 348 9.68 -2.25 -22.18
CA LEU A 348 10.61 -1.45 -22.96
C LEU A 348 12.01 -1.65 -22.40
N VAL A 349 12.93 -2.19 -23.20
CA VAL A 349 14.26 -2.60 -22.73
C VAL A 349 15.32 -1.86 -23.52
N CYS A 350 16.17 -1.10 -22.81
CA CYS A 350 17.37 -0.52 -23.41
C CYS A 350 18.61 -1.36 -23.09
N VAL A 351 19.73 -1.04 -23.73
CA VAL A 351 21.01 -1.77 -23.59
C VAL A 351 21.46 -1.91 -22.13
N ASP A 352 21.21 -0.90 -21.30
CA ASP A 352 21.51 -0.89 -19.86
C ASP A 352 20.83 -2.05 -19.09
N GLU A 353 19.68 -2.53 -19.58
CA GLU A 353 18.78 -3.42 -18.85
C GLU A 353 18.83 -4.88 -19.31
N HIS A 354 19.69 -5.21 -20.29
CA HIS A 354 19.84 -6.58 -20.81
C HIS A 354 20.16 -7.62 -19.72
N LYS A 355 20.90 -7.22 -18.66
CA LYS A 355 21.15 -8.10 -17.53
C LYS A 355 19.87 -8.40 -16.74
N LEU A 356 19.07 -7.37 -16.46
CA LEU A 356 17.79 -7.52 -15.74
C LEU A 356 16.82 -8.41 -16.53
N LEU A 357 16.75 -8.23 -17.85
CA LEU A 357 15.92 -9.07 -18.71
C LEU A 357 16.32 -10.55 -18.60
N ARG A 358 17.63 -10.85 -18.66
CA ARG A 358 18.12 -12.23 -18.50
C ARG A 358 17.76 -12.84 -17.15
N ASP A 359 17.87 -12.06 -16.07
CA ASP A 359 17.51 -12.53 -14.73
C ASP A 359 15.99 -12.81 -14.63
N ILE A 360 15.16 -12.01 -15.30
CA ILE A 360 13.70 -12.23 -15.41
C ILE A 360 13.38 -13.49 -16.22
N GLU A 361 13.95 -13.65 -17.42
CA GLU A 361 13.73 -14.83 -18.28
C GLU A 361 14.18 -16.12 -17.58
N LYS A 362 15.27 -16.05 -16.79
CA LYS A 362 15.73 -17.16 -15.96
C LYS A 362 14.72 -17.53 -14.87
N LEU A 363 14.14 -16.54 -14.19
CA LEU A 363 13.07 -16.77 -13.20
C LEU A 363 11.84 -17.41 -13.85
N LEU A 364 11.44 -16.91 -15.02
CA LEU A 364 10.29 -17.40 -15.78
C LEU A 364 10.55 -18.75 -16.46
N LYS A 365 11.81 -19.17 -16.58
CA LYS A 365 12.26 -20.35 -17.32
C LYS A 365 11.82 -20.35 -18.79
N LYS A 366 11.59 -19.17 -19.37
CA LYS A 366 11.21 -18.96 -20.78
C LYS A 366 11.71 -17.61 -21.28
N GLU A 367 12.03 -17.55 -22.56
CA GLU A 367 12.27 -16.27 -23.24
C GLU A 367 10.94 -15.53 -23.47
N ILE A 368 10.97 -14.21 -23.38
CA ILE A 368 9.80 -13.38 -23.67
C ILE A 368 9.81 -13.02 -25.16
N PRO A 369 8.69 -13.19 -25.90
CA PRO A 369 8.59 -12.80 -27.29
C PRO A 369 9.02 -11.35 -27.54
N ARG A 370 9.84 -11.13 -28.56
CA ARG A 370 10.37 -9.81 -28.92
C ARG A 370 9.52 -9.22 -30.05
N ILE A 371 9.14 -7.96 -29.90
CA ILE A 371 8.46 -7.18 -30.94
C ILE A 371 9.34 -6.01 -31.36
N THR A 372 9.17 -5.55 -32.59
CA THR A 372 9.85 -4.38 -33.12
C THR A 372 8.82 -3.42 -33.72
N THR A 373 9.13 -2.14 -33.66
CA THR A 373 8.34 -1.09 -34.30
C THR A 373 9.26 -0.38 -35.27
N PRO A 374 8.90 -0.31 -36.57
CA PRO A 374 9.72 0.35 -37.58
C PRO A 374 10.12 1.75 -37.12
N GLY A 375 11.42 2.03 -37.23
CA GLY A 375 11.99 3.31 -36.87
C GLY A 375 12.28 3.47 -35.39
N TYR A 376 12.10 2.46 -34.53
CA TYR A 376 12.50 2.46 -33.10
C TYR A 376 13.55 1.40 -32.77
N GLU A 377 14.23 0.89 -33.78
CA GLU A 377 15.30 -0.08 -33.62
C GLU A 377 16.44 0.53 -32.76
N PRO A 378 17.03 -0.25 -31.83
CA PRO A 378 18.16 0.22 -31.04
C PRO A 378 19.37 0.57 -31.89
N ASP A 379 20.04 1.68 -31.55
CA ASP A 379 21.31 2.04 -32.17
C ASP A 379 22.44 1.18 -31.57
N PRO A 380 23.12 0.33 -32.37
CA PRO A 380 24.17 -0.56 -31.88
C PRO A 380 25.42 0.18 -31.37
N SER A 381 25.57 1.48 -31.64
CA SER A 381 26.69 2.29 -31.18
C SER A 381 26.56 2.75 -29.72
N ILE A 382 25.36 2.66 -29.13
CA ILE A 382 25.10 3.10 -27.76
C ILE A 382 25.69 2.09 -26.76
N LYS A 383 26.57 2.56 -25.88
CA LYS A 383 27.17 1.76 -24.81
C LYS A 383 26.27 1.72 -23.58
N ALA A 384 26.26 0.56 -22.91
CA ALA A 384 25.54 0.38 -21.66
C ALA A 384 26.07 1.29 -20.55
N GLU A 385 25.17 1.99 -19.89
CA GLU A 385 25.43 2.79 -18.70
C GLU A 385 25.02 2.03 -17.42
N PRO A 386 25.66 2.30 -16.27
CA PRO A 386 25.22 1.76 -14.99
C PRO A 386 23.80 2.24 -14.65
N ILE A 387 22.92 1.29 -14.27
CA ILE A 387 21.58 1.61 -13.79
C ILE A 387 21.66 2.34 -12.44
N GLN A 388 21.25 3.61 -12.43
CA GLN A 388 21.18 4.39 -11.18
C GLN A 388 19.96 3.97 -10.36
N ASN A 389 20.20 3.17 -9.32
CA ASN A 389 19.19 2.87 -8.31
C ASN A 389 18.98 4.11 -7.43
N GLY A 390 17.71 4.50 -7.23
CA GLY A 390 17.33 5.66 -6.42
C GLY A 390 17.84 5.57 -4.98
N ARG A 391 19.08 6.06 -4.78
CA ARG A 391 19.89 6.26 -3.56
C ARG A 391 20.04 5.08 -2.59
N GLN A 392 21.24 4.49 -2.62
CA GLN A 392 21.93 4.02 -1.42
C GLN A 392 23.31 4.70 -1.34
N GLN A 393 23.30 6.00 -1.05
CA GLN A 393 24.52 6.72 -0.67
C GLN A 393 24.82 6.35 0.79
N ARG A 394 25.36 5.13 0.98
CA ARG A 394 26.16 4.82 2.17
C ARG A 394 27.44 5.66 2.05
N GLY A 395 27.75 6.39 3.11
CA GLY A 395 28.90 7.29 3.16
C GLY A 395 30.20 6.58 2.78
N GLY A 396 30.71 6.89 1.60
CA GLY A 396 32.10 6.67 1.23
C GLY A 396 32.79 8.01 1.34
N GLY A 397 33.35 8.31 2.51
CA GLY A 397 34.25 9.44 2.69
C GLY A 397 35.49 9.23 1.84
N GLY A 398 35.58 9.97 0.74
CA GLY A 398 36.82 10.11 -0.02
C GLY A 398 37.88 10.73 0.89
N ARG A 399 38.92 9.96 1.20
CA ARG A 399 40.17 10.51 1.73
C ARG A 399 41.00 10.94 0.54
N ASP A 400 40.93 12.24 0.31
CA ASP A 400 41.81 12.98 -0.57
C ASP A 400 43.26 12.93 -0.04
N ARG A 401 44.20 12.80 -0.97
CA ARG A 401 45.64 12.79 -0.71
C ARG A 401 46.10 14.23 -0.55
N GLY A 402 46.31 14.67 0.69
CA GLY A 402 46.99 15.93 1.01
C GLY A 402 48.30 15.66 1.74
N GLN A 403 49.41 15.86 1.05
CA GLN A 403 50.74 16.07 1.64
C GLN A 403 50.68 17.21 2.66
N ASN A 404 51.12 16.99 3.91
CA ASN A 404 52.11 17.88 4.52
C ASN A 404 52.71 17.34 5.83
N GLN A 405 54.04 17.36 5.83
CA GLN A 405 54.98 17.73 6.89
C GLN A 405 54.83 17.21 8.32
N GLY A 406 55.91 16.54 8.73
CA GLY A 406 56.24 16.13 10.08
C GLY A 406 56.18 17.25 11.13
N GLY A 407 55.95 16.81 12.37
CA GLY A 407 56.00 17.66 13.54
C GLY A 407 55.67 16.84 14.78
N ALA A 408 56.68 16.19 15.35
CA ALA A 408 56.59 15.53 16.63
C ALA A 408 56.30 16.57 17.74
N GLY A 409 55.24 16.36 18.51
CA GLY A 409 54.83 17.25 19.60
C GLY A 409 54.45 16.47 20.86
N ARG A 410 55.44 16.35 21.75
CA ARG A 410 55.38 15.77 23.09
C ARG A 410 54.51 16.65 24.02
N SER A 411 53.69 16.01 24.84
CA SER A 411 53.37 16.34 26.25
C SER A 411 53.37 17.81 26.73
N GLN A 412 52.24 18.29 27.26
CA GLN A 412 52.14 18.88 28.62
C GLN A 412 50.68 19.26 28.98
N GLN A 413 50.20 18.71 30.09
CA GLN A 413 49.16 19.27 30.96
C GLN A 413 49.80 20.38 31.86
N PRO A 414 49.05 21.05 32.77
CA PRO A 414 47.77 21.76 32.64
C PRO A 414 47.86 23.14 33.35
N ARG A 415 46.88 24.06 33.19
CA ARG A 415 46.64 25.09 34.22
C ARG A 415 45.22 25.65 34.20
N ARG A 416 44.65 25.68 35.42
CA ARG A 416 43.36 26.25 35.81
C ARG A 416 43.42 27.78 35.81
N GLN A 417 42.32 28.45 35.44
CA GLN A 417 41.65 29.47 36.27
C GLN A 417 40.36 29.98 35.63
N ASP A 418 39.26 29.57 36.25
CA ASP A 418 38.13 30.37 36.74
C ASP A 418 37.89 31.77 36.14
N CYS A 419 36.72 31.99 35.52
CA CYS A 419 35.77 33.06 35.88
C CYS A 419 34.53 33.10 34.96
N GLY A 420 33.36 33.38 35.54
CA GLY A 420 32.33 34.20 34.87
C GLY A 420 31.02 33.53 34.47
N ALA A 421 30.09 33.45 35.41
CA ALA A 421 28.67 33.20 35.15
C ALA A 421 27.99 34.39 34.43
N ALA A 422 27.07 34.11 33.49
CA ALA A 422 25.99 35.05 33.14
C ALA A 422 24.74 34.31 32.62
N LYS A 423 23.67 34.40 33.42
CA LYS A 423 22.29 34.05 33.09
C LYS A 423 21.72 35.04 32.06
N ALA A 424 20.98 34.56 31.07
CA ALA A 424 20.11 35.39 30.24
C ALA A 424 18.62 35.06 30.53
N LYS A 425 17.89 36.03 31.10
CA LYS A 425 16.42 36.11 31.09
C LYS A 425 15.99 37.12 30.00
N PRO A 426 14.79 36.98 29.41
CA PRO A 426 14.28 37.90 28.39
C PRO A 426 13.61 39.15 29.01
N LYS A 427 13.71 40.28 28.30
CA LYS A 427 13.08 41.58 28.63
C LYS A 427 11.59 41.65 28.21
N PRO A 428 10.75 42.38 28.95
CA PRO A 428 9.34 42.64 28.62
C PRO A 428 9.16 43.99 27.89
N ARG A 429 7.99 44.20 27.26
CA ARG A 429 7.51 45.50 26.79
C ARG A 429 6.05 45.72 27.24
N THR A 430 5.82 46.83 27.91
CA THR A 430 4.54 47.36 28.42
C THR A 430 4.18 48.68 27.77
N GLY A 431 2.88 49.03 27.80
CA GLY A 431 2.31 50.38 27.63
C GLY A 431 1.56 50.55 26.30
N GLU A 432 0.25 50.32 26.20
CA GLU A 432 -0.92 51.14 26.62
C GLU A 432 -1.32 52.26 25.66
N GLY A 433 -2.62 52.29 25.33
CA GLY A 433 -3.29 53.34 24.55
C GLY A 433 -4.68 52.91 24.04
N LYS A 434 -5.72 53.11 24.86
CA LYS A 434 -7.16 53.16 24.50
C LYS A 434 -7.50 54.60 24.04
N PRO A 435 -8.60 54.89 23.28
CA PRO A 435 -9.98 54.64 23.73
C PRO A 435 -11.09 54.33 22.67
N ALA A 436 -12.16 53.74 23.23
CA ALA A 436 -13.63 53.83 22.98
C ALA A 436 -14.27 54.17 21.61
N GLY A 437 -15.42 53.53 21.35
CA GLY A 437 -16.52 54.00 20.48
C GLY A 437 -17.01 52.95 19.47
N ASP A 438 -17.88 52.01 19.84
CA ASP A 438 -19.35 52.10 19.73
C ASP A 438 -19.92 51.75 18.33
N LYS A 439 -20.56 50.57 18.21
CA LYS A 439 -21.90 50.31 17.63
C LYS A 439 -22.08 48.92 17.01
N ALA A 440 -23.16 48.31 17.46
CA ALA A 440 -23.68 46.99 17.11
C ALA A 440 -24.22 46.91 15.67
N ARG A 441 -24.13 45.72 15.06
CA ARG A 441 -24.76 45.37 13.78
C ARG A 441 -25.76 44.22 14.01
N PRO A 442 -27.01 44.30 13.51
CA PRO A 442 -28.08 43.37 13.89
C PRO A 442 -28.09 42.07 13.08
N PRO A 443 -28.79 41.02 13.54
CA PRO A 443 -28.84 39.72 12.87
C PRO A 443 -29.87 39.69 11.72
N ARG A 444 -29.51 38.98 10.63
CA ARG A 444 -30.39 38.72 9.48
C ARG A 444 -31.49 37.71 9.83
N ARG A 445 -32.75 38.04 9.56
CA ARG A 445 -33.92 37.13 9.57
C ARG A 445 -33.95 36.23 8.32
N PRO A 446 -34.60 35.04 8.41
CA PRO A 446 -34.68 34.09 7.30
C PRO A 446 -35.83 34.41 6.33
N ARG A 447 -35.65 34.06 5.05
CA ARG A 447 -36.67 34.20 3.99
C ARG A 447 -37.74 33.10 4.11
N ARG A 448 -39.01 33.54 4.12
CA ARG A 448 -40.23 32.74 3.92
C ARG A 448 -40.33 32.31 2.44
N ILE A 449 -40.66 31.05 2.22
CA ILE A 449 -41.14 30.52 0.93
C ILE A 449 -42.68 30.54 1.00
N THR A 450 -43.33 31.15 0.02
CA THR A 450 -44.77 31.01 -0.26
C THR A 450 -44.97 30.04 -1.42
N PRO A 451 -46.06 29.23 -1.42
CA PRO A 451 -46.40 28.32 -2.52
C PRO A 451 -47.42 28.95 -3.49
N ALA A 452 -47.27 28.64 -4.77
CA ALA A 452 -48.28 28.71 -5.85
C ALA A 452 -47.57 28.19 -7.12
N GLN A 453 -48.15 27.43 -8.04
CA GLN A 453 -49.48 26.84 -8.22
C GLN A 453 -49.27 25.63 -9.14
#